data_AF-A0A1G8VVJ7-F1
#
_entry.id   AF-A0A1G8VVJ7-F1
#
_cell.length_a   1.000
_cell.length_b   1.000
_cell.length_c   1.000
_cell.angle_alpha   90.00
_cell.angle_beta   90.00
_cell.angle_gamma   90.00
#
_symmetry.space_group_name_H-M   'P 1'
#
loop_
_entity.id
_entity.type
_entity.pdbx_description
1 polymer ?
#
loop_
_entity_poly.entity_id
_entity_poly.type
_entity_poly.pdbx_seq_one_letter_code
_entity_poly.pdbx_strand_id
1 'polypeptide(L)'
;MAILTAGGIYKDESEHLAGGHFIAALTAQHTYEDVYIHTNFSSEEVRLTSDLKKVLQEHGVNTASAYDVSAPYGLITHDYFTGSSNIYDTFKAKAKYLTTVEKIILTTDIGERDFRCILNFARKNKIDTVIFTCGEYTPRSVHEDEMIYLENSGIPNYQYHINDIKQKLIDRDFISSEIAENRSIPKDKIHKSGKAVLQLLSLAVLLVIIFTVGFKLLETIDSDNSHVEANIDWELEVDHAECQTVEECTELGDQYLSELKEYVDLQDEPHIFFENRSRTTFINYSVKDYELAEREAVNPLPVDEEKNFIRMWDVFSYVFPHQYISDINEFRLFSDGEGNTSAYVSIERDGTVLAMDVRDNMHKATQYRNLIHEFGHIYSLPIEDFDASCQTTDMSCAKDGTIIADHKERFWSHYDETWHDNSDKSRPQLEGFYNNHVTDFFVPYQTTNVKEDYAITFMKFITEKIPSNSSQLRDVKVQSMYEDAALVAMRVDILKSFVQFEKERAT
;
A
#
# COMPACT_ATOMS: atom_id res chain seq x y z
N MET A 1 13.73 25.43 32.17
CA MET A 1 12.34 25.32 32.64
C MET A 1 11.46 25.54 31.42
N ALA A 2 10.47 24.68 31.25
CA ALA A 2 9.61 24.67 30.09
C ALA A 2 8.18 24.27 30.47
N ILE A 3 7.24 24.77 29.69
CA ILE A 3 5.82 24.46 29.78
C ILE A 3 5.45 23.59 28.58
N LEU A 4 4.77 22.47 28.82
CA LEU A 4 4.16 21.68 27.76
C LEU A 4 2.66 21.96 27.73
N THR A 5 2.16 22.43 26.60
CA THR A 5 0.72 22.57 26.33
C THR A 5 0.28 21.42 25.43
N ALA A 6 -0.83 20.76 25.72
CA ALA A 6 -1.39 19.72 24.89
C ALA A 6 -2.83 20.09 24.53
N GLY A 7 -3.13 20.19 23.23
CA GLY A 7 -4.46 20.58 22.77
C GLY A 7 -4.73 20.32 21.29
N GLY A 8 -6.01 20.13 20.99
CA GLY A 8 -6.51 19.78 19.67
C GLY A 8 -6.56 20.95 18.68
N ILE A 9 -6.63 20.60 17.39
CA ILE A 9 -6.81 21.52 16.27
C ILE A 9 -8.05 21.11 15.49
N TYR A 10 -8.97 22.06 15.37
CA TYR A 10 -10.19 21.93 14.58
C TYR A 10 -10.29 23.07 13.58
N LYS A 11 -11.11 22.90 12.56
CA LYS A 11 -11.51 23.96 11.62
C LYS A 11 -13.02 24.03 11.48
N ASP A 12 -13.55 25.24 11.33
CA ASP A 12 -14.94 25.45 10.96
C ASP A 12 -15.16 25.34 9.43
N GLU A 13 -16.39 25.51 8.97
CA GLU A 13 -16.75 25.47 7.54
C GLU A 13 -16.08 26.58 6.71
N SER A 14 -15.58 27.63 7.36
CA SER A 14 -14.84 28.75 6.75
C SER A 14 -13.32 28.62 6.90
N GLU A 15 -12.84 27.43 7.30
CA GLU A 15 -11.43 27.12 7.56
C GLU A 15 -10.79 27.92 8.71
N HIS A 16 -11.58 28.55 9.60
CA HIS A 16 -11.03 29.16 10.80
C HIS A 16 -10.68 28.09 11.83
N LEU A 17 -9.50 28.20 12.41
CA LEU A 17 -9.01 27.25 13.40
C LEU A 17 -9.65 27.47 14.78
N ALA A 18 -9.89 26.37 15.48
CA ALA A 18 -10.47 26.28 16.82
C ALA A 18 -9.79 25.19 17.66
N GLY A 19 -10.10 25.13 18.96
CA GLY A 19 -9.60 24.10 19.87
C GLY A 19 -8.51 24.56 20.85
N GLY A 20 -7.95 23.58 21.58
CA GLY A 20 -7.01 23.79 22.68
C GLY A 20 -5.64 24.32 22.26
N HIS A 21 -5.26 24.23 20.97
CA HIS A 21 -3.97 24.72 20.49
C HIS A 21 -3.75 26.24 20.75
N PHE A 22 -4.82 27.04 20.84
CA PHE A 22 -4.73 28.48 21.17
C PHE A 22 -4.10 28.74 22.54
N ILE A 23 -4.22 27.79 23.49
CA ILE A 23 -3.64 27.92 24.82
C ILE A 23 -2.11 27.94 24.73
N ALA A 24 -1.50 27.26 23.76
CA ALA A 24 -0.06 27.29 23.54
C ALA A 24 0.43 28.70 23.20
N ALA A 25 -0.25 29.37 22.26
CA ALA A 25 0.07 30.74 21.85
C ALA A 25 -0.11 31.73 23.01
N LEU A 26 -1.25 31.66 23.71
CA LEU A 26 -1.50 32.46 24.91
C LEU A 26 -0.38 32.28 25.96
N THR A 27 -0.01 31.03 26.23
CA THR A 27 1.01 30.70 27.22
C THR A 27 2.36 31.30 26.84
N ALA A 28 2.76 31.14 25.58
CA ALA A 28 4.04 31.59 25.06
C ALA A 28 4.18 33.12 25.01
N GLN A 29 3.08 33.85 24.86
CA GLN A 29 3.05 35.32 24.93
C GLN A 29 3.26 35.85 26.35
N HIS A 30 3.01 35.06 27.38
CA HIS A 30 2.96 35.49 28.78
C HIS A 30 4.00 34.82 29.67
N THR A 31 5.01 34.14 29.10
CA THR A 31 6.11 33.53 29.85
C THR A 31 7.44 33.70 29.15
N TYR A 32 8.52 33.76 29.95
CA TYR A 32 9.90 33.69 29.45
C TYR A 32 10.40 32.25 29.35
N GLU A 33 9.65 31.27 29.87
CA GLU A 33 9.96 29.85 29.75
C GLU A 33 9.77 29.35 28.30
N ASP A 34 10.41 28.22 27.97
CA ASP A 34 10.16 27.55 26.69
C ASP A 34 8.76 26.91 26.69
N VAL A 35 7.97 27.16 25.64
CA VAL A 35 6.64 26.56 25.50
C VAL A 35 6.67 25.54 24.36
N TYR A 36 6.41 24.28 24.69
CA TYR A 36 6.26 23.19 23.74
C TYR A 36 4.78 22.90 23.54
N ILE A 37 4.40 22.50 22.32
CA ILE A 37 3.05 22.02 22.03
C ILE A 37 3.05 20.53 21.70
N HIS A 38 2.16 19.77 22.34
CA HIS A 38 1.74 18.44 21.91
C HIS A 38 0.41 18.57 21.16
N THR A 39 0.47 18.30 19.86
CA THR A 39 -0.69 18.29 18.97
C THR A 39 -0.34 17.47 17.73
N ASN A 40 -1.35 17.15 16.92
CA ASN A 40 -1.18 16.42 15.67
C ASN A 40 -1.54 17.34 14.50
N PHE A 41 -0.51 17.82 13.81
CA PHE A 41 -0.65 18.59 12.59
C PHE A 41 -1.08 17.69 11.43
N SER A 42 -1.90 18.23 10.53
CA SER A 42 -2.35 17.49 9.34
C SER A 42 -1.31 17.53 8.22
N SER A 43 -0.92 16.37 7.67
CA SER A 43 -0.13 16.29 6.44
C SER A 43 -0.97 16.39 5.17
N GLU A 44 -2.30 16.28 5.29
CA GLU A 44 -3.25 16.43 4.18
C GLU A 44 -3.63 17.90 3.96
N GLU A 45 -3.53 18.75 4.98
CA GLU A 45 -3.84 20.19 4.92
C GLU A 45 -2.57 21.06 4.97
N VAL A 46 -1.63 20.81 4.05
CA VAL A 46 -0.27 21.37 4.04
C VAL A 46 -0.23 22.89 4.23
N ARG A 47 -1.09 23.64 3.54
CA ARG A 47 -1.13 25.10 3.62
C ARG A 47 -1.55 25.59 5.01
N LEU A 48 -2.66 25.07 5.52
CA LEU A 48 -3.21 25.43 6.82
C LEU A 48 -2.23 25.06 7.95
N THR A 49 -1.58 23.90 7.83
CA THR A 49 -0.51 23.45 8.74
C THR A 49 0.69 24.39 8.72
N SER A 50 1.14 24.81 7.53
CA SER A 50 2.26 25.74 7.40
C SER A 50 1.93 27.10 8.03
N ASP A 51 0.74 27.63 7.76
CA ASP A 51 0.29 28.91 8.29
C ASP A 51 0.14 28.87 9.83
N LEU A 52 -0.45 27.80 10.37
CA LEU A 52 -0.58 27.60 11.81
C LEU A 52 0.78 27.46 12.50
N LYS A 53 1.70 26.63 11.97
CA LYS A 53 3.05 26.48 12.54
C LYS A 53 3.78 27.82 12.59
N LYS A 54 3.65 28.63 11.54
CA LYS A 54 4.23 29.98 11.49
C LYS A 54 3.64 30.88 12.58
N VAL A 55 2.31 30.94 12.71
CA VAL A 55 1.64 31.74 13.75
C VAL A 55 2.06 31.30 15.15
N LEU A 56 2.12 30.00 15.43
CA LEU A 56 2.56 29.47 16.71
C LEU A 56 4.02 29.86 17.01
N GLN A 57 4.90 29.75 16.03
CA GLN A 57 6.32 30.12 16.16
C GLN A 57 6.53 31.62 16.34
N GLU A 58 5.74 32.48 15.67
CA GLU A 58 5.75 33.94 15.87
C GLU A 58 5.38 34.31 17.31
N HIS A 59 4.51 33.52 17.95
CA HIS A 59 4.17 33.64 19.37
C HIS A 59 5.20 32.97 20.32
N GLY A 60 6.25 32.35 19.78
CA GLY A 60 7.30 31.71 20.56
C GLY A 60 6.98 30.29 21.03
N VAL A 61 6.01 29.62 20.40
CA VAL A 61 5.71 28.20 20.64
C VAL A 61 6.70 27.34 19.85
N ASN A 62 7.30 26.36 20.53
CA ASN A 62 8.14 25.35 19.92
C ASN A 62 7.27 24.21 19.37
N THR A 63 7.16 24.14 18.05
CA THR A 63 6.36 23.12 17.33
C THR A 63 7.13 21.84 17.06
N ALA A 64 8.42 21.75 17.40
CA ALA A 64 9.25 20.57 17.12
C ALA A 64 8.90 19.35 18.00
N SER A 65 8.07 19.52 19.03
CA SER A 65 7.54 18.45 19.87
C SER A 65 6.28 17.79 19.32
N ALA A 66 5.60 18.43 18.36
CA ALA A 66 4.38 17.93 17.74
C ALA A 66 4.67 17.04 16.51
N TYR A 67 3.69 16.25 16.11
CA TYR A 67 3.79 15.31 14.97
C TYR A 67 2.91 15.75 13.80
N ASP A 68 3.32 15.37 12.60
CA ASP A 68 2.47 15.43 11.40
C ASP A 68 1.83 14.03 11.20
N VAL A 69 0.53 13.98 10.94
CA VAL A 69 -0.25 12.74 10.73
C VAL A 69 -1.04 12.81 9.43
N SER A 70 -1.23 11.66 8.76
CA SER A 70 -2.04 11.53 7.55
C SER A 70 -3.53 11.46 7.89
N ALA A 71 -4.07 12.61 8.29
CA ALA A 71 -5.50 12.84 8.46
C ALA A 71 -5.78 14.35 8.37
N PRO A 72 -7.00 14.77 8.00
CA PRO A 72 -7.39 16.17 8.07
C PRO A 72 -7.50 16.65 9.53
N TYR A 73 -7.58 17.96 9.74
CA TYR A 73 -7.99 18.53 11.02
C TYR A 73 -9.41 18.11 11.38
N GLY A 74 -9.72 18.15 12.68
CA GLY A 74 -11.08 17.95 13.15
C GLY A 74 -12.01 19.03 12.60
N LEU A 75 -13.28 18.71 12.39
CA LEU A 75 -14.30 19.71 12.05
C LEU A 75 -15.00 20.16 13.32
N ILE A 76 -15.34 21.43 13.42
CA ILE A 76 -16.13 21.98 14.54
C ILE A 76 -17.33 22.76 13.99
N THR A 77 -18.48 22.56 14.63
CA THR A 77 -19.71 23.30 14.38
C THR A 77 -20.32 23.74 15.72
N HIS A 78 -21.47 24.40 15.69
CA HIS A 78 -22.20 24.74 16.92
C HIS A 78 -22.66 23.49 17.70
N ASP A 79 -23.01 22.41 17.00
CA ASP A 79 -23.71 21.27 17.58
C ASP A 79 -22.84 20.01 17.74
N TYR A 80 -21.74 19.91 16.98
CA TYR A 80 -20.87 18.75 17.01
C TYR A 80 -19.43 19.08 16.58
N PHE A 81 -18.52 18.17 16.88
CA PHE A 81 -17.15 18.18 16.37
C PHE A 81 -16.70 16.78 15.95
N THR A 82 -15.66 16.69 15.12
CA THR A 82 -14.99 15.43 14.75
C THR A 82 -13.54 15.43 15.19
N GLY A 83 -13.02 14.30 15.68
CA GLY A 83 -11.65 14.22 16.20
C GLY A 83 -10.55 14.28 15.13
N SER A 84 -10.68 13.50 14.05
CA SER A 84 -9.72 13.41 12.93
C SER A 84 -8.24 13.32 13.39
N SER A 85 -7.35 14.23 12.97
CA SER A 85 -5.94 14.22 13.42
C SER A 85 -5.76 14.21 14.95
N ASN A 86 -6.71 14.71 15.74
CA ASN A 86 -6.61 14.76 17.20
C ASN A 86 -6.70 13.39 17.89
N ILE A 87 -7.15 12.33 17.20
CA ILE A 87 -7.28 10.98 17.79
C ILE A 87 -6.01 10.12 17.65
N TYR A 88 -4.96 10.63 17.00
CA TYR A 88 -3.71 9.90 16.82
C TYR A 88 -2.85 9.91 18.08
N ASP A 89 -2.29 8.73 18.41
CA ASP A 89 -1.45 8.50 19.57
C ASP A 89 0.03 8.78 19.27
N THR A 90 0.48 10.01 19.51
CA THR A 90 1.84 10.44 19.10
C THR A 90 2.75 10.82 20.26
N PHE A 91 2.24 10.87 21.50
CA PHE A 91 3.04 11.29 22.64
C PHE A 91 4.16 10.27 22.97
N LYS A 92 5.40 10.76 23.01
CA LYS A 92 6.58 9.95 23.37
C LYS A 92 7.15 10.39 24.72
N ALA A 93 6.80 9.67 25.79
CA ALA A 93 7.24 9.94 27.17
C ALA A 93 8.77 9.92 27.40
N LYS A 94 9.57 9.51 26.41
CA LYS A 94 11.05 9.50 26.44
C LYS A 94 11.69 10.63 25.62
N ALA A 95 10.91 11.56 25.08
CA ALA A 95 11.43 12.65 24.26
C ALA A 95 12.34 13.57 25.09
N LYS A 96 13.48 13.99 24.50
CA LYS A 96 14.53 14.73 25.22
C LYS A 96 14.02 16.06 25.81
N TYR A 97 13.14 16.77 25.12
CA TYR A 97 12.60 18.05 25.57
C TYR A 97 11.79 17.93 26.86
N LEU A 98 11.21 16.76 27.14
CA LEU A 98 10.43 16.53 28.37
C LEU A 98 11.29 16.60 29.64
N THR A 99 12.61 16.45 29.53
CA THR A 99 13.53 16.56 30.68
C THR A 99 13.61 17.97 31.26
N THR A 100 13.17 18.98 30.52
CA THR A 100 13.16 20.39 30.96
C THR A 100 11.75 20.89 31.31
N VAL A 101 10.72 20.07 31.15
CA VAL A 101 9.32 20.43 31.38
C VAL A 101 9.00 20.34 32.87
N GLU A 102 8.47 21.43 33.42
CA GLU A 102 8.15 21.56 34.84
C GLU A 102 6.68 21.93 35.09
N LYS A 103 5.97 22.35 34.04
CA LYS A 103 4.53 22.68 34.04
C LYS A 103 3.84 22.07 32.82
N ILE A 104 2.63 21.54 33.00
CA ILE A 104 1.81 20.97 31.92
C ILE A 104 0.42 21.61 31.91
N ILE A 105 -0.03 22.03 30.73
CA ILE A 105 -1.39 22.48 30.47
C ILE A 105 -2.04 21.49 29.51
N LEU A 106 -3.12 20.85 29.91
CA LEU A 106 -3.85 19.84 29.14
C LEU A 106 -5.27 20.31 28.83
N THR A 107 -5.75 19.98 27.64
CA THR A 107 -7.17 20.03 27.29
C THR A 107 -7.72 18.64 27.02
N THR A 108 -9.04 18.47 27.13
CA THR A 108 -9.74 17.20 26.86
C THR A 108 -10.18 17.06 25.41
N ASP A 109 -9.63 17.84 24.49
CA ASP A 109 -9.92 17.76 23.05
C ASP A 109 -8.83 17.02 22.25
N ILE A 110 -7.91 16.35 22.95
CA ILE A 110 -6.94 15.40 22.37
C ILE A 110 -7.36 13.96 22.66
N GLY A 111 -6.85 13.00 21.87
CA GLY A 111 -7.10 11.58 22.05
C GLY A 111 -6.87 11.11 23.50
N GLU A 112 -7.82 10.33 24.04
CA GLU A 112 -7.84 9.91 25.46
C GLU A 112 -6.56 9.17 25.87
N ARG A 113 -5.95 8.42 24.96
CA ARG A 113 -4.70 7.70 25.27
C ARG A 113 -3.53 8.66 25.45
N ASP A 114 -3.34 9.63 24.55
CA ASP A 114 -2.28 10.63 24.68
C ASP A 114 -2.49 11.50 25.93
N PHE A 115 -3.72 11.94 26.18
CA PHE A 115 -4.10 12.61 27.43
C PHE A 115 -3.65 11.81 28.65
N ARG A 116 -4.00 10.51 28.71
CA ARG A 116 -3.64 9.62 29.82
C ARG A 116 -2.12 9.42 29.91
N CYS A 117 -1.42 9.29 28.79
CA CYS A 117 0.02 9.13 28.75
C CYS A 117 0.76 10.37 29.28
N ILE A 118 0.33 11.56 28.88
CA ILE A 118 0.87 12.84 29.35
C ILE A 118 0.59 13.01 30.84
N LEU A 119 -0.64 12.76 31.29
CA LEU A 119 -0.99 12.87 32.70
C LEU A 119 -0.22 11.87 33.57
N ASN A 120 -0.04 10.63 33.11
CA ASN A 120 0.79 9.65 33.80
C ASN A 120 2.26 10.07 33.87
N PHE A 121 2.78 10.66 32.80
CA PHE A 121 4.12 11.25 32.79
C PHE A 121 4.22 12.39 33.82
N ALA A 122 3.22 13.27 33.87
CA ALA A 122 3.17 14.38 34.82
C ALA A 122 3.17 13.89 36.28
N ARG A 123 2.25 12.98 36.61
CA ARG A 123 2.12 12.37 37.95
C ARG A 123 3.39 11.65 38.38
N LYS A 124 4.00 10.87 37.47
CA LYS A 124 5.25 10.14 37.75
C LYS A 124 6.41 11.08 38.08
N ASN A 125 6.49 12.22 37.39
CA ASN A 125 7.58 13.19 37.57
C ASN A 125 7.23 14.35 38.51
N LYS A 126 6.04 14.33 39.13
CA LYS A 126 5.53 15.39 40.03
C LYS A 126 5.53 16.77 39.37
N ILE A 127 5.13 16.82 38.11
CA ILE A 127 5.04 18.05 37.31
C ILE A 127 3.72 18.75 37.62
N ASP A 128 3.78 20.07 37.83
CA ASP A 128 2.56 20.87 38.08
C ASP A 128 1.66 20.85 36.84
N THR A 129 0.38 20.57 37.02
CA THR A 129 -0.53 20.24 35.92
C THR A 129 -1.87 20.95 36.07
N VAL A 130 -2.32 21.60 34.99
CA VAL A 130 -3.66 22.18 34.86
C VAL A 130 -4.39 21.47 33.73
N ILE A 131 -5.64 21.09 33.97
CA ILE A 131 -6.51 20.44 32.98
C ILE A 131 -7.71 21.36 32.73
N PHE A 132 -7.91 21.80 31.49
CA PHE A 132 -9.09 22.52 31.05
C PHE A 132 -10.01 21.59 30.26
N THR A 133 -11.32 21.79 30.36
CA THR A 133 -12.31 21.00 29.62
C THR A 133 -13.53 21.83 29.26
N CYS A 134 -14.09 21.55 28.08
CA CYS A 134 -15.42 22.02 27.67
C CYS A 134 -16.48 20.89 27.75
N GLY A 135 -16.11 19.73 28.31
CA GLY A 135 -16.97 18.56 28.48
C GLY A 135 -16.90 17.55 27.33
N GLU A 136 -15.84 17.56 26.51
CA GLU A 136 -15.71 16.69 25.32
C GLU A 136 -15.74 15.20 25.67
N TYR A 137 -15.08 14.82 26.76
CA TYR A 137 -15.21 13.52 27.40
C TYR A 137 -14.78 13.58 28.87
N THR A 138 -15.17 12.56 29.65
CA THR A 138 -14.72 12.38 31.03
C THR A 138 -13.57 11.36 31.08
N PRO A 139 -12.32 11.76 31.36
CA PRO A 139 -11.21 10.82 31.42
C PRO A 139 -11.39 9.84 32.60
N ARG A 140 -11.28 8.54 32.35
CA ARG A 140 -11.58 7.48 33.35
C ARG A 140 -10.77 7.53 34.65
N SER A 141 -9.66 8.27 34.69
CA SER A 141 -8.68 8.28 35.78
C SER A 141 -8.36 9.67 36.32
N VAL A 142 -9.29 10.62 36.14
CA VAL A 142 -9.20 12.01 36.60
C VAL A 142 -10.44 12.33 37.39
N HIS A 143 -10.28 12.82 38.61
CA HIS A 143 -11.41 13.28 39.41
C HIS A 143 -11.89 14.64 38.92
N GLU A 144 -13.19 14.93 39.06
CA GLU A 144 -13.78 16.19 38.58
C GLU A 144 -13.12 17.44 39.20
N ASP A 145 -12.60 17.35 40.42
CA ASP A 145 -11.89 18.44 41.11
C ASP A 145 -10.47 18.69 40.58
N GLU A 146 -9.90 17.76 39.82
CA GLU A 146 -8.64 17.95 39.10
C GLU A 146 -8.83 18.74 37.78
N MET A 147 -10.08 18.91 37.32
CA MET A 147 -10.41 19.56 36.05
C MET A 147 -11.04 20.94 36.23
N ILE A 148 -10.70 21.84 35.32
CA ILE A 148 -11.31 23.16 35.22
C ILE A 148 -12.30 23.14 34.06
N TYR A 149 -13.59 23.06 34.39
CA TYR A 149 -14.67 23.21 33.42
C TYR A 149 -14.81 24.68 33.03
N LEU A 150 -14.61 24.96 31.75
CA LEU A 150 -14.87 26.27 31.13
C LEU A 150 -16.34 26.38 30.71
N GLU A 151 -16.85 25.29 30.15
CA GLU A 151 -18.25 25.04 29.86
C GLU A 151 -18.53 23.53 29.89
N ASN A 152 -19.78 23.13 29.66
CA ASN A 152 -20.19 21.73 29.59
C ASN A 152 -21.01 21.46 28.31
N SER A 153 -20.57 22.04 27.19
CA SER A 153 -21.21 21.90 25.88
C SER A 153 -20.84 20.59 25.19
N GLY A 154 -19.69 20.01 25.54
CA GLY A 154 -19.07 18.92 24.78
C GLY A 154 -18.33 19.39 23.53
N ILE A 155 -18.28 20.69 23.25
CA ILE A 155 -17.67 21.26 22.04
C ILE A 155 -16.36 21.98 22.44
N PRO A 156 -15.23 21.77 21.74
CA PRO A 156 -13.91 22.27 22.12
C PRO A 156 -13.73 23.78 21.83
N ASN A 157 -14.53 24.61 22.51
CA ASN A 157 -14.66 26.06 22.34
C ASN A 157 -13.65 26.89 23.15
N TYR A 158 -12.43 26.38 23.37
CA TYR A 158 -11.42 27.04 24.21
C TYR A 158 -11.11 28.49 23.79
N GLN A 159 -11.22 28.78 22.49
CA GLN A 159 -10.99 30.12 21.94
C GLN A 159 -11.93 31.18 22.52
N TYR A 160 -13.16 30.82 22.91
CA TYR A 160 -14.12 31.77 23.50
C TYR A 160 -13.86 32.03 24.99
N HIS A 161 -13.05 31.19 25.63
CA HIS A 161 -12.73 31.24 27.05
C HIS A 161 -11.31 31.72 27.35
N ILE A 162 -10.62 32.28 26.36
CA ILE A 162 -9.18 32.59 26.44
C ILE A 162 -8.81 33.53 27.60
N ASN A 163 -9.70 34.46 27.95
CA ASN A 163 -9.49 35.38 29.07
C ASN A 163 -9.63 34.69 30.44
N ASP A 164 -10.58 33.75 30.57
CA ASP A 164 -10.75 32.97 31.79
C ASP A 164 -9.59 31.98 31.97
N ILE A 165 -9.20 31.31 30.89
CA ILE A 165 -7.99 30.47 30.84
C ILE A 165 -6.77 31.27 31.30
N LYS A 166 -6.56 32.46 30.72
CA LYS A 166 -5.45 33.35 31.10
C LYS A 166 -5.46 33.66 32.59
N GLN A 167 -6.59 34.07 33.15
CA GLN A 167 -6.68 34.42 34.57
C GLN A 167 -6.34 33.23 35.46
N LYS A 168 -6.87 32.04 35.16
CA LYS A 168 -6.59 30.81 35.92
C LYS A 168 -5.13 30.37 35.83
N LEU A 169 -4.48 30.58 34.70
CA LEU A 169 -3.04 30.30 34.54
C LEU A 169 -2.18 31.31 35.33
N ILE A 170 -2.59 32.58 35.40
CA ILE A 170 -1.92 33.59 36.26
C ILE A 170 -2.08 33.23 37.74
N ASP A 171 -3.29 32.89 38.17
CA ASP A 171 -3.59 32.55 39.57
C ASP A 171 -2.81 31.32 40.06
N ARG A 172 -2.42 30.44 39.14
CA ARG A 172 -1.61 29.24 39.41
C ARG A 172 -0.12 29.41 39.10
N ASP A 173 0.35 30.63 38.79
CA ASP A 173 1.76 30.92 38.47
C ASP A 173 2.31 30.14 37.25
N PHE A 174 1.44 29.80 36.30
CA PHE A 174 1.85 29.21 35.02
C PHE A 174 2.39 30.27 34.06
N ILE A 175 1.82 31.47 34.10
CA ILE A 175 2.17 32.60 33.23
C ILE A 175 2.08 33.93 33.99
N SER A 176 2.72 34.98 33.45
CA SER A 176 2.62 36.36 33.96
C SER A 176 1.34 37.05 33.48
N SER A 177 0.88 38.05 34.24
CA SER A 177 -0.18 38.97 33.80
C SER A 177 0.27 39.87 32.64
N GLU A 178 1.56 40.20 32.58
CA GLU A 178 2.18 41.02 31.54
C GLU A 178 2.65 40.16 30.35
N ILE A 179 2.74 40.78 29.17
CA ILE A 179 3.29 40.14 27.97
C ILE A 179 4.81 40.03 28.12
N ALA A 180 5.38 38.88 27.75
CA ALA A 180 6.83 38.67 27.73
C ALA A 180 7.45 39.34 26.49
N GLU A 181 7.96 40.57 26.67
CA GLU A 181 8.61 41.34 25.59
C GLU A 181 10.03 40.82 25.28
N ASN A 182 10.49 41.06 24.04
CA ASN A 182 11.88 40.79 23.60
C ASN A 182 12.37 39.34 23.81
N ARG A 183 11.46 38.36 23.76
CA ARG A 183 11.81 36.95 23.88
C ARG A 183 12.68 36.50 22.69
N SER A 184 13.69 35.71 22.99
CA SER A 184 14.47 34.95 22.01
C SER A 184 13.56 33.89 21.37
N ILE A 185 12.87 34.24 20.28
CA ILE A 185 12.12 33.27 19.47
C ILE A 185 13.15 32.25 18.96
N PRO A 186 12.92 30.92 19.14
CA PRO A 186 13.83 29.90 18.66
C PRO A 186 14.10 30.13 17.18
N LYS A 187 15.34 30.54 16.85
CA LYS A 187 15.73 30.74 15.46
C LYS A 187 15.67 29.39 14.77
N ASP A 188 14.91 29.33 13.69
CA ASP A 188 14.86 28.19 12.79
C ASP A 188 16.28 27.75 12.42
N LYS A 189 16.49 26.44 12.23
CA LYS A 189 17.80 25.84 11.90
C LYS A 189 18.30 26.21 10.49
N ILE A 190 17.87 27.34 9.94
CA ILE A 190 18.15 27.81 8.56
C ILE A 190 19.25 28.89 8.53
N HIS A 191 20.00 29.09 9.62
CA HIS A 191 21.15 30.02 9.65
C HIS A 191 22.47 29.38 10.09
N LYS A 192 22.85 28.28 9.44
CA LYS A 192 24.24 27.80 9.37
C LYS A 192 24.64 27.47 7.92
N SER A 193 24.32 28.37 6.98
CA SER A 193 24.45 28.16 5.53
C SER A 193 25.85 28.37 4.95
N GLY A 194 26.88 28.73 5.73
CA GLY A 194 28.24 28.87 5.18
C GLY A 194 29.06 27.58 5.20
N LYS A 195 29.17 26.95 6.37
CA LYS A 195 29.99 25.73 6.55
C LYS A 195 29.27 24.45 6.15
N ALA A 196 27.95 24.40 6.32
CA ALA A 196 27.16 23.22 5.96
C ALA A 196 27.09 23.04 4.44
N VAL A 197 27.05 24.12 3.65
CA VAL A 197 27.05 24.05 2.18
C VAL A 197 28.38 23.52 1.66
N LEU A 198 29.51 23.96 2.21
CA LEU A 198 30.81 23.39 1.84
C LEU A 198 30.93 21.92 2.25
N GLN A 199 30.46 21.56 3.45
CA GLN A 199 30.46 20.16 3.91
C GLN A 199 29.54 19.29 3.06
N LEU A 200 28.34 19.76 2.70
CA LEU A 200 27.40 19.08 1.82
C LEU A 200 27.94 18.98 0.39
N LEU A 201 28.64 19.98 -0.13
CA LEU A 201 29.32 19.90 -1.43
C LEU A 201 30.44 18.87 -1.41
N SER A 202 31.27 18.85 -0.36
CA SER A 202 32.30 17.81 -0.23
C SER A 202 31.71 16.41 0.00
N LEU A 203 30.61 16.30 0.73
CA LEU A 203 29.91 15.03 0.95
C LEU A 203 29.19 14.58 -0.33
N ALA A 204 28.63 15.50 -1.12
CA ALA A 204 28.00 15.22 -2.40
C ALA A 204 29.03 14.80 -3.43
N VAL A 205 30.21 15.44 -3.49
CA VAL A 205 31.32 14.99 -4.34
C VAL A 205 31.82 13.62 -3.88
N LEU A 206 31.95 13.39 -2.58
CA LEU A 206 32.35 12.09 -2.04
C LEU A 206 31.29 11.01 -2.31
N LEU A 207 29.99 11.33 -2.19
CA LEU A 207 28.89 10.46 -2.54
C LEU A 207 28.86 10.20 -4.03
N VAL A 208 29.06 11.20 -4.89
CA VAL A 208 29.16 10.99 -6.35
C VAL A 208 30.35 10.10 -6.67
N ILE A 209 31.50 10.26 -6.00
CA ILE A 209 32.66 9.36 -6.18
C ILE A 209 32.35 7.96 -5.66
N ILE A 210 31.72 7.81 -4.49
CA ILE A 210 31.33 6.51 -3.93
C ILE A 210 30.25 5.85 -4.79
N PHE A 211 29.32 6.62 -5.35
CA PHE A 211 28.30 6.11 -6.26
C PHE A 211 28.87 5.82 -7.63
N THR A 212 29.81 6.61 -8.19
CA THR A 212 30.41 6.29 -9.50
C THR A 212 31.43 5.17 -9.40
N VAL A 213 32.25 5.13 -8.35
CA VAL A 213 33.15 4.01 -8.06
C VAL A 213 32.34 2.80 -7.65
N GLY A 214 31.30 2.96 -6.83
CA GLY A 214 30.39 1.90 -6.39
C GLY A 214 29.52 1.35 -7.52
N PHE A 215 29.00 2.20 -8.42
CA PHE A 215 28.33 1.77 -9.66
C PHE A 215 29.33 1.09 -10.59
N LYS A 216 30.55 1.62 -10.77
CA LYS A 216 31.58 0.90 -11.56
C LYS A 216 31.99 -0.43 -10.93
N LEU A 217 32.01 -0.51 -9.59
CA LEU A 217 32.31 -1.72 -8.86
C LEU A 217 31.13 -2.70 -8.93
N LEU A 218 29.89 -2.22 -8.87
CA LEU A 218 28.68 -3.00 -9.10
C LEU A 218 28.62 -3.48 -10.56
N GLU A 219 28.89 -2.65 -11.56
CA GLU A 219 29.02 -3.06 -12.97
C GLU A 219 30.13 -4.11 -13.19
N THR A 220 31.15 -4.16 -12.34
CA THR A 220 32.23 -5.17 -12.41
C THR A 220 32.03 -6.36 -11.47
N ILE A 221 31.05 -6.33 -10.57
CA ILE A 221 30.63 -7.45 -9.71
C ILE A 221 29.38 -8.14 -10.27
N ASP A 222 28.53 -7.40 -10.98
CA ASP A 222 27.33 -7.88 -11.69
C ASP A 222 27.67 -8.51 -13.06
N SER A 223 28.91 -8.35 -13.53
CA SER A 223 29.37 -8.94 -14.80
C SER A 223 29.61 -10.47 -14.74
N ASP A 224 29.30 -11.12 -13.62
CA ASP A 224 29.34 -12.59 -13.48
C ASP A 224 27.94 -13.23 -13.55
N ASN A 225 26.87 -12.43 -13.63
CA ASN A 225 25.58 -12.94 -14.11
C ASN A 225 25.72 -13.13 -15.62
N SER A 226 25.72 -14.38 -16.08
CA SER A 226 25.51 -14.69 -17.51
C SER A 226 24.34 -13.85 -18.00
N HIS A 227 24.59 -12.90 -18.90
CA HIS A 227 23.54 -12.05 -19.46
C HIS A 227 22.55 -12.96 -20.18
N VAL A 228 21.48 -13.37 -19.48
CA VAL A 228 20.34 -14.03 -20.08
C VAL A 228 19.67 -12.96 -20.91
N GLU A 229 19.76 -13.08 -22.22
CA GLU A 229 19.14 -12.16 -23.18
C GLU A 229 17.98 -12.88 -23.86
N ALA A 230 17.01 -12.10 -24.34
CA ALA A 230 15.98 -12.58 -25.25
C ALA A 230 16.48 -12.40 -26.69
N ASN A 231 16.43 -13.46 -27.49
CA ASN A 231 16.84 -13.48 -28.89
C ASN A 231 15.61 -13.68 -29.78
N ILE A 232 14.85 -12.61 -29.95
CA ILE A 232 13.62 -12.60 -30.74
C ILE A 232 13.97 -12.57 -32.23
N ASP A 233 13.51 -13.58 -32.97
CA ASP A 233 13.51 -13.55 -34.43
C ASP A 233 12.21 -12.90 -34.92
N TRP A 234 12.26 -11.60 -35.19
CA TRP A 234 11.10 -10.80 -35.61
C TRP A 234 10.47 -11.25 -36.93
N GLU A 235 11.25 -11.91 -37.78
CA GLU A 235 10.82 -12.44 -39.08
C GLU A 235 10.36 -13.89 -38.99
N LEU A 236 10.38 -14.49 -37.80
CA LEU A 236 9.90 -15.85 -37.59
C LEU A 236 8.43 -15.95 -37.99
N GLU A 237 8.13 -16.93 -38.84
CA GLU A 237 6.77 -17.17 -39.36
C GLU A 237 5.83 -17.60 -38.22
N VAL A 238 4.64 -17.00 -38.21
CA VAL A 238 3.58 -17.27 -37.25
C VAL A 238 2.38 -17.84 -38.00
N ASP A 239 1.89 -19.01 -37.57
CA ASP A 239 0.64 -19.59 -38.10
C ASP A 239 -0.57 -18.88 -37.48
N HIS A 240 -0.96 -17.75 -38.06
CA HIS A 240 -2.12 -16.98 -37.63
C HIS A 240 -2.86 -16.37 -38.84
N ALA A 241 -4.18 -16.20 -38.72
CA ALA A 241 -5.02 -15.79 -39.84
C ALA A 241 -4.84 -14.32 -40.26
N GLU A 242 -4.35 -13.46 -39.35
CA GLU A 242 -4.34 -11.99 -39.51
C GLU A 242 -2.94 -11.36 -39.46
N CYS A 243 -1.90 -12.14 -39.19
CA CYS A 243 -0.51 -11.69 -39.13
C CYS A 243 0.40 -12.88 -39.47
N GLN A 244 1.56 -12.63 -40.07
CA GLN A 244 2.42 -13.68 -40.63
C GLN A 244 3.78 -13.83 -39.93
N THR A 245 4.22 -12.81 -39.19
CA THR A 245 5.51 -12.81 -38.50
C THR A 245 5.36 -12.40 -37.04
N VAL A 246 6.38 -12.67 -36.23
CA VAL A 246 6.43 -12.23 -34.82
C VAL A 246 6.27 -10.71 -34.71
N GLU A 247 6.90 -9.93 -35.61
CA GLU A 247 6.72 -8.47 -35.65
C GLU A 247 5.27 -8.07 -35.93
N GLU A 248 4.67 -8.58 -37.01
CA GLU A 248 3.29 -8.24 -37.39
C GLU A 248 2.28 -8.63 -36.30
N CYS A 249 2.44 -9.82 -35.70
CA CYS A 249 1.55 -10.28 -34.65
C CYS A 249 1.75 -9.51 -33.34
N THR A 250 2.97 -9.07 -33.03
CA THR A 250 3.24 -8.19 -31.89
C THR A 250 2.51 -6.87 -32.04
N GLU A 251 2.62 -6.23 -33.22
CA GLU A 251 1.92 -4.98 -33.52
C GLU A 251 0.40 -5.15 -33.47
N LEU A 252 -0.13 -6.24 -34.03
CA LEU A 252 -1.56 -6.53 -34.01
C LEU A 252 -2.09 -6.74 -32.58
N GLY A 253 -1.36 -7.49 -31.75
CA GLY A 253 -1.72 -7.65 -30.35
C GLY A 253 -1.68 -6.30 -29.60
N ASP A 254 -0.69 -5.45 -29.86
CA ASP A 254 -0.61 -4.11 -29.27
C ASP A 254 -1.76 -3.18 -29.71
N GLN A 255 -2.27 -3.37 -30.92
CA GLN A 255 -3.48 -2.68 -31.40
C GLN A 255 -4.71 -3.14 -30.60
N TYR A 256 -4.92 -4.45 -30.43
CA TYR A 256 -6.03 -4.96 -29.61
C TYR A 256 -5.92 -4.58 -28.15
N LEU A 257 -4.71 -4.56 -27.58
CA LEU A 257 -4.48 -4.06 -26.22
C LEU A 257 -4.89 -2.58 -26.09
N SER A 258 -4.56 -1.77 -27.11
CA SER A 258 -4.94 -0.35 -27.15
C SER A 258 -6.44 -0.16 -27.32
N GLU A 259 -7.11 -1.01 -28.10
CA GLU A 259 -8.55 -1.01 -28.27
C GLU A 259 -9.29 -1.47 -27.00
N LEU A 260 -8.80 -2.51 -26.34
CA LEU A 260 -9.37 -3.03 -25.10
C LEU A 260 -9.39 -1.96 -23.99
N LYS A 261 -8.40 -1.05 -24.01
CA LYS A 261 -8.30 0.08 -23.07
C LYS A 261 -9.52 1.01 -23.10
N GLU A 262 -10.28 1.05 -24.20
CA GLU A 262 -11.54 1.82 -24.27
C GLU A 262 -12.64 1.23 -23.36
N TYR A 263 -12.54 -0.06 -23.02
CA TYR A 263 -13.53 -0.80 -22.22
C TYR A 263 -13.03 -1.12 -20.82
N VAL A 264 -11.73 -1.36 -20.67
CA VAL A 264 -11.07 -1.70 -19.41
C VAL A 264 -9.59 -1.32 -19.46
N ASP A 265 -9.14 -0.48 -18.53
CA ASP A 265 -7.71 -0.24 -18.35
C ASP A 265 -7.13 -1.36 -17.48
N LEU A 266 -6.46 -2.34 -18.11
CA LEU A 266 -5.83 -3.47 -17.41
C LEU A 266 -4.71 -3.03 -16.44
N GLN A 267 -4.28 -1.77 -16.51
CA GLN A 267 -3.31 -1.18 -15.59
C GLN A 267 -3.98 -0.54 -14.36
N ASP A 268 -5.31 -0.49 -14.31
CA ASP A 268 -6.04 0.05 -13.17
C ASP A 268 -5.95 -0.90 -11.97
N GLU A 269 -5.32 -0.44 -10.89
CA GLU A 269 -5.18 -1.17 -9.64
C GLU A 269 -6.12 -0.55 -8.59
N PRO A 270 -7.22 -1.23 -8.22
CA PRO A 270 -8.11 -0.73 -7.21
C PRO A 270 -7.39 -0.70 -5.85
N HIS A 271 -7.85 0.18 -4.95
CA HIS A 271 -7.43 0.10 -3.55
C HIS A 271 -7.94 -1.19 -2.93
N ILE A 272 -7.03 -2.08 -2.56
CA ILE A 272 -7.33 -3.36 -1.91
C ILE A 272 -7.25 -3.16 -0.40
N PHE A 273 -8.33 -3.48 0.31
CA PHE A 273 -8.33 -3.57 1.76
C PHE A 273 -7.88 -4.97 2.20
N PHE A 274 -6.80 -5.08 2.97
CA PHE A 274 -6.35 -6.38 3.47
C PHE A 274 -7.19 -6.85 4.67
N GLU A 275 -8.00 -7.88 4.46
CA GLU A 275 -8.81 -8.54 5.48
C GLU A 275 -8.49 -10.03 5.52
N ASN A 276 -7.88 -10.50 6.60
CA ASN A 276 -7.50 -11.91 6.70
C ASN A 276 -8.63 -12.76 7.31
N ARG A 277 -9.16 -13.73 6.56
CA ARG A 277 -10.21 -14.67 7.00
C ARG A 277 -9.82 -16.12 6.70
N SER A 278 -10.53 -17.06 7.32
CA SER A 278 -10.41 -18.46 6.92
C SER A 278 -11.03 -18.67 5.54
N ARG A 279 -10.30 -19.38 4.66
CA ARG A 279 -10.79 -19.75 3.33
C ARG A 279 -12.12 -20.49 3.42
N THR A 280 -13.13 -19.92 2.77
CA THR A 280 -14.49 -20.45 2.75
C THR A 280 -14.92 -20.64 1.31
N THR A 281 -15.29 -21.87 0.96
CA THR A 281 -15.94 -22.17 -0.32
C THR A 281 -17.43 -21.86 -0.24
N PHE A 282 -17.97 -21.16 -1.24
CA PHE A 282 -19.39 -20.82 -1.32
C PHE A 282 -20.14 -21.74 -2.25
N ILE A 283 -19.68 -21.87 -3.49
CA ILE A 283 -20.36 -22.65 -4.54
C ILE A 283 -19.31 -23.38 -5.38
N ASN A 284 -19.54 -24.66 -5.64
CA ASN A 284 -18.81 -25.42 -6.66
C ASN A 284 -19.74 -25.66 -7.85
N TYR A 285 -19.18 -25.59 -9.05
CA TYR A 285 -19.84 -25.99 -10.29
C TYR A 285 -19.01 -27.06 -10.97
N SER A 286 -19.62 -28.17 -11.37
CA SER A 286 -18.96 -29.07 -12.33
C SER A 286 -18.94 -28.40 -13.69
N VAL A 287 -17.85 -28.54 -14.43
CA VAL A 287 -17.71 -28.05 -15.81
C VAL A 287 -17.87 -29.22 -16.77
N LYS A 288 -18.70 -29.05 -17.80
CA LYS A 288 -18.88 -30.02 -18.87
C LYS A 288 -19.08 -29.31 -20.20
N ASP A 289 -18.32 -29.72 -21.22
CA ASP A 289 -18.39 -29.14 -22.57
C ASP A 289 -18.24 -27.60 -22.53
N TYR A 290 -17.34 -27.10 -21.68
CA TYR A 290 -17.09 -25.68 -21.40
C TYR A 290 -18.24 -24.90 -20.76
N GLU A 291 -19.33 -25.57 -20.36
CA GLU A 291 -20.46 -24.97 -19.66
C GLU A 291 -20.50 -25.39 -18.18
N LEU A 292 -21.03 -24.50 -17.32
CA LEU A 292 -21.32 -24.83 -15.93
C LEU A 292 -22.54 -25.75 -15.87
N ALA A 293 -22.37 -26.92 -15.25
CA ALA A 293 -23.41 -27.95 -15.15
C ALA A 293 -23.98 -28.10 -13.73
N GLU A 294 -23.56 -29.12 -12.97
CA GLU A 294 -24.04 -29.35 -11.61
C GLU A 294 -23.56 -28.24 -10.66
N ARG A 295 -24.48 -27.73 -9.84
CA ARG A 295 -24.22 -26.65 -8.88
C ARG A 295 -24.39 -27.16 -7.46
N GLU A 296 -23.33 -27.06 -6.67
CA GLU A 296 -23.32 -27.37 -5.24
C GLU A 296 -23.13 -26.08 -4.41
N ALA A 297 -24.19 -25.62 -3.73
CA ALA A 297 -24.06 -24.51 -2.77
C ALA A 297 -23.63 -25.05 -1.41
N VAL A 298 -22.40 -24.72 -1.01
CA VAL A 298 -21.78 -25.10 0.26
C VAL A 298 -22.11 -24.07 1.34
N ASN A 299 -22.00 -22.78 1.02
CA ASN A 299 -22.27 -21.64 1.92
C ASN A 299 -22.99 -20.51 1.17
N PRO A 300 -23.74 -19.63 1.87
CA PRO A 300 -24.33 -18.45 1.24
C PRO A 300 -23.24 -17.49 0.76
N LEU A 301 -23.43 -16.91 -0.44
CA LEU A 301 -22.53 -15.89 -0.97
C LEU A 301 -22.50 -14.67 -0.03
N PRO A 302 -21.31 -14.11 0.24
CA PRO A 302 -21.18 -13.06 1.24
C PRO A 302 -21.38 -11.66 0.65
N VAL A 303 -21.34 -11.53 -0.67
CA VAL A 303 -21.48 -10.28 -1.45
C VAL A 303 -22.10 -10.62 -2.80
N ASP A 304 -22.81 -9.64 -3.38
CA ASP A 304 -23.40 -9.67 -4.72
C ASP A 304 -24.29 -10.89 -5.05
N GLU A 305 -24.78 -10.98 -6.29
CA GLU A 305 -25.57 -12.08 -6.81
C GLU A 305 -24.68 -13.10 -7.53
N GLU A 306 -25.00 -14.39 -7.38
CA GLU A 306 -24.32 -15.51 -8.04
C GLU A 306 -24.08 -15.30 -9.55
N LYS A 307 -25.08 -14.73 -10.24
CA LYS A 307 -25.01 -14.46 -11.68
C LYS A 307 -23.84 -13.55 -12.07
N ASN A 308 -23.36 -12.70 -11.15
CA ASN A 308 -22.25 -11.80 -11.40
C ASN A 308 -20.90 -12.53 -11.29
N PHE A 309 -20.83 -13.60 -10.49
CA PHE A 309 -19.63 -14.40 -10.34
C PHE A 309 -19.49 -15.48 -11.41
N ILE A 310 -20.59 -16.12 -11.83
CA ILE A 310 -20.53 -17.09 -12.94
C ILE A 310 -20.10 -16.44 -14.26
N ARG A 311 -20.28 -15.12 -14.41
CA ARG A 311 -19.75 -14.37 -15.56
C ARG A 311 -18.22 -14.46 -15.69
N MET A 312 -17.51 -14.73 -14.61
CA MET A 312 -16.06 -14.99 -14.68
C MET A 312 -15.77 -16.25 -15.51
N TRP A 313 -16.60 -17.29 -15.37
CA TRP A 313 -16.52 -18.47 -16.20
C TRP A 313 -16.87 -18.19 -17.66
N ASP A 314 -17.91 -17.37 -17.90
CA ASP A 314 -18.29 -16.97 -19.26
C ASP A 314 -17.13 -16.23 -19.96
N VAL A 315 -16.46 -15.31 -19.26
CA VAL A 315 -15.26 -14.62 -19.78
C VAL A 315 -14.16 -15.64 -20.06
N PHE A 316 -13.85 -16.49 -19.08
CA PHE A 316 -12.74 -17.44 -19.17
C PHE A 316 -12.91 -18.42 -20.34
N SER A 317 -14.10 -19.02 -20.48
CA SER A 317 -14.40 -19.98 -21.54
C SER A 317 -14.58 -19.34 -22.93
N TYR A 318 -14.89 -18.04 -23.00
CA TYR A 318 -14.96 -17.29 -24.25
C TYR A 318 -13.56 -16.87 -24.74
N VAL A 319 -12.70 -16.42 -23.83
CA VAL A 319 -11.44 -15.76 -24.18
C VAL A 319 -10.30 -16.74 -24.41
N PHE A 320 -10.21 -17.80 -23.60
CA PHE A 320 -9.04 -18.68 -23.64
C PHE A 320 -9.27 -19.87 -24.58
N PRO A 321 -8.23 -20.33 -25.31
CA PRO A 321 -8.39 -21.41 -26.28
C PRO A 321 -8.84 -22.72 -25.63
N HIS A 322 -9.92 -23.29 -26.16
CA HIS A 322 -10.60 -24.48 -25.63
C HIS A 322 -9.67 -25.68 -25.43
N GLN A 323 -8.67 -25.85 -26.29
CA GLN A 323 -7.70 -26.94 -26.21
C GLN A 323 -6.87 -26.96 -24.92
N TYR A 324 -6.76 -25.84 -24.21
CA TYR A 324 -6.00 -25.74 -22.95
C TYR A 324 -6.89 -25.80 -21.71
N ILE A 325 -8.17 -25.45 -21.84
CA ILE A 325 -9.10 -25.37 -20.71
C ILE A 325 -10.05 -26.58 -20.64
N SER A 326 -9.86 -27.59 -21.49
CA SER A 326 -10.72 -28.78 -21.58
C SER A 326 -10.68 -29.65 -20.32
N ASP A 327 -9.60 -29.59 -19.55
CA ASP A 327 -9.38 -30.42 -18.36
C ASP A 327 -9.89 -29.78 -17.07
N ILE A 328 -10.43 -28.56 -17.16
CA ILE A 328 -11.14 -27.91 -16.05
C ILE A 328 -12.46 -28.63 -15.86
N ASN A 329 -12.60 -29.31 -14.73
CA ASN A 329 -13.79 -30.08 -14.37
C ASN A 329 -14.58 -29.43 -13.23
N GLU A 330 -14.00 -28.45 -12.53
CA GLU A 330 -14.68 -27.69 -11.48
C GLU A 330 -14.36 -26.20 -11.58
N PHE A 331 -15.40 -25.37 -11.48
CA PHE A 331 -15.30 -23.94 -11.23
C PHE A 331 -15.80 -23.64 -9.81
N ARG A 332 -14.97 -22.95 -9.02
CA ARG A 332 -15.23 -22.73 -7.59
C ARG A 332 -15.28 -21.25 -7.24
N LEU A 333 -16.30 -20.88 -6.47
CA LEU A 333 -16.40 -19.57 -5.82
C LEU A 333 -15.98 -19.70 -4.36
N PHE A 334 -14.96 -18.95 -3.95
CA PHE A 334 -14.47 -18.96 -2.58
C PHE A 334 -14.18 -17.54 -2.08
N SER A 335 -13.77 -17.40 -0.82
CA SER A 335 -12.99 -16.26 -0.37
C SER A 335 -12.20 -16.56 0.89
N ASP A 336 -11.02 -15.97 1.04
CA ASP A 336 -10.26 -15.89 2.30
C ASP A 336 -10.14 -14.45 2.85
N GLY A 337 -11.05 -13.57 2.43
CA GLY A 337 -11.07 -12.16 2.79
C GLY A 337 -10.24 -11.31 1.84
N GLU A 338 -10.56 -10.02 1.76
CA GLU A 338 -10.04 -9.13 0.72
C GLU A 338 -8.50 -8.98 0.79
N GLY A 339 -7.85 -8.98 -0.38
CA GLY A 339 -6.41 -8.81 -0.51
C GLY A 339 -5.55 -10.01 -0.12
N ASN A 340 -6.12 -11.22 -0.01
CA ASN A 340 -5.36 -12.45 0.15
C ASN A 340 -5.28 -13.21 -1.18
N THR A 341 -5.94 -14.37 -1.30
CA THR A 341 -5.86 -15.20 -2.51
C THR A 341 -6.96 -14.77 -3.47
N SER A 342 -6.61 -14.02 -4.52
CA SER A 342 -7.65 -13.53 -5.44
C SER A 342 -8.17 -14.59 -6.40
N ALA A 343 -7.36 -15.58 -6.77
CA ALA A 343 -7.75 -16.75 -7.54
C ALA A 343 -6.71 -17.87 -7.31
N TYR A 344 -7.05 -19.10 -7.70
CA TYR A 344 -6.06 -20.18 -7.83
C TYR A 344 -6.55 -21.26 -8.79
N VAL A 345 -5.61 -22.00 -9.37
CA VAL A 345 -5.88 -23.27 -10.05
C VAL A 345 -5.25 -24.42 -9.27
N SER A 346 -6.03 -25.48 -9.03
CA SER A 346 -5.51 -26.78 -8.59
C SER A 346 -5.51 -27.74 -9.77
N ILE A 347 -4.33 -28.17 -10.21
CA ILE A 347 -4.17 -29.14 -11.31
C ILE A 347 -3.76 -30.48 -10.71
N GLU A 348 -4.67 -31.45 -10.81
CA GLU A 348 -4.48 -32.81 -10.31
C GLU A 348 -4.78 -33.83 -11.40
N ARG A 349 -4.31 -35.07 -11.23
CA ARG A 349 -4.52 -36.16 -12.20
C ARG A 349 -6.00 -36.53 -12.39
N ASP A 350 -6.84 -36.31 -11.38
CA ASP A 350 -8.28 -36.55 -11.44
C ASP A 350 -9.09 -35.30 -11.85
N GLY A 351 -8.43 -34.16 -11.98
CA GLY A 351 -8.79 -33.05 -12.83
C GLY A 351 -8.42 -31.68 -12.28
N THR A 352 -8.93 -30.63 -12.94
CA THR A 352 -8.52 -29.26 -12.69
C THR A 352 -9.64 -28.40 -12.10
N VAL A 353 -9.34 -27.74 -11.00
CA VAL A 353 -10.23 -26.76 -10.34
C VAL A 353 -9.75 -25.35 -10.65
N LEU A 354 -10.59 -24.52 -11.26
CA LEU A 354 -10.40 -23.07 -11.34
C LEU A 354 -11.22 -22.40 -10.24
N ALA A 355 -10.57 -21.69 -9.33
CA ALA A 355 -11.22 -21.05 -8.20
C ALA A 355 -11.05 -19.52 -8.22
N MET A 356 -12.14 -18.78 -8.01
CA MET A 356 -12.15 -17.31 -8.01
C MET A 356 -12.64 -16.77 -6.67
N ASP A 357 -11.93 -15.78 -6.12
CA ASP A 357 -12.37 -15.07 -4.92
C ASP A 357 -13.47 -14.06 -5.25
N VAL A 358 -14.63 -14.20 -4.61
CA VAL A 358 -15.82 -13.34 -4.85
C VAL A 358 -15.68 -11.92 -4.31
N ARG A 359 -14.69 -11.62 -3.48
CA ARG A 359 -14.40 -10.30 -2.93
C ARG A 359 -13.33 -9.55 -3.73
N ASP A 360 -12.29 -10.26 -4.18
CA ASP A 360 -11.16 -9.63 -4.87
C ASP A 360 -11.40 -9.39 -6.37
N ASN A 361 -12.36 -10.10 -6.98
CA ASN A 361 -12.63 -10.01 -8.43
C ASN A 361 -13.83 -9.11 -8.78
N MET A 362 -14.17 -8.16 -7.91
CA MET A 362 -15.26 -7.20 -8.15
C MET A 362 -14.86 -6.10 -9.15
N HIS A 363 -13.56 -5.81 -9.26
CA HIS A 363 -13.03 -4.84 -10.21
C HIS A 363 -12.64 -5.53 -11.53
N LYS A 364 -13.17 -5.06 -12.66
CA LYS A 364 -13.02 -5.73 -13.97
C LYS A 364 -11.55 -5.90 -14.38
N ALA A 365 -10.71 -4.87 -14.20
CA ALA A 365 -9.29 -4.97 -14.56
C ALA A 365 -8.56 -6.04 -13.73
N THR A 366 -8.83 -6.09 -12.43
CA THR A 366 -8.27 -7.11 -11.53
C THR A 366 -8.77 -8.49 -11.90
N GLN A 367 -10.06 -8.64 -12.17
CA GLN A 367 -10.65 -9.89 -12.65
C GLN A 367 -9.94 -10.40 -13.90
N TYR A 368 -9.75 -9.56 -14.94
CA TYR A 368 -9.12 -9.99 -16.18
C TYR A 368 -7.65 -10.37 -15.99
N ARG A 369 -6.89 -9.60 -15.19
CA ARG A 369 -5.52 -9.96 -14.83
C ARG A 369 -5.44 -11.31 -14.11
N ASN A 370 -6.33 -11.54 -13.14
CA ASN A 370 -6.38 -12.81 -12.41
C ASN A 370 -6.74 -13.98 -13.34
N LEU A 371 -7.72 -13.82 -14.22
CA LEU A 371 -8.06 -14.86 -15.21
C LEU A 371 -6.89 -15.18 -16.16
N ILE A 372 -6.15 -14.16 -16.62
CA ILE A 372 -4.96 -14.35 -17.47
C ILE A 372 -3.84 -15.03 -16.67
N HIS A 373 -3.64 -14.66 -15.40
CA HIS A 373 -2.66 -15.30 -14.51
C HIS A 373 -2.97 -16.78 -14.31
N GLU A 374 -4.22 -17.12 -13.95
CA GLU A 374 -4.64 -18.52 -13.78
C GLU A 374 -4.55 -19.32 -15.08
N PHE A 375 -4.85 -18.70 -16.22
CA PHE A 375 -4.62 -19.34 -17.51
C PHE A 375 -3.12 -19.59 -17.77
N GLY A 376 -2.25 -18.68 -17.33
CA GLY A 376 -0.79 -18.89 -17.36
C GLY A 376 -0.35 -20.16 -16.63
N HIS A 377 -0.99 -20.49 -15.50
CA HIS A 377 -0.78 -21.78 -14.83
C HIS A 377 -1.29 -22.95 -15.66
N ILE A 378 -2.53 -22.89 -16.15
CA ILE A 378 -3.13 -23.97 -16.95
C ILE A 378 -2.30 -24.27 -18.21
N TYR A 379 -1.82 -23.23 -18.89
CA TYR A 379 -1.01 -23.35 -20.09
C TYR A 379 0.38 -23.95 -19.82
N SER A 380 1.03 -23.57 -18.72
CA SER A 380 2.43 -23.97 -18.44
C SER A 380 2.58 -25.21 -17.58
N LEU A 381 1.50 -25.69 -16.97
CA LEU A 381 1.52 -26.80 -16.02
C LEU A 381 0.54 -27.94 -16.41
N PRO A 382 0.42 -28.34 -17.70
CA PRO A 382 -0.42 -29.49 -18.04
C PRO A 382 0.08 -30.72 -17.26
N ILE A 383 -0.84 -31.51 -16.70
CA ILE A 383 -0.47 -32.57 -15.76
C ILE A 383 0.37 -33.68 -16.42
N GLU A 384 0.29 -33.80 -17.75
CA GLU A 384 1.08 -34.67 -18.61
C GLU A 384 2.57 -34.31 -18.62
N ASP A 385 2.94 -33.06 -18.32
CA ASP A 385 4.33 -32.59 -18.25
C ASP A 385 5.02 -33.00 -16.96
N PHE A 386 4.28 -33.58 -16.01
CA PHE A 386 4.80 -34.09 -14.75
C PHE A 386 4.87 -35.62 -14.77
N ASP A 387 5.78 -36.20 -13.97
CA ASP A 387 5.89 -37.65 -13.83
C ASP A 387 4.57 -38.29 -13.38
N ALA A 388 4.27 -39.51 -13.88
CA ALA A 388 3.02 -40.20 -13.60
C ALA A 388 2.84 -40.58 -12.12
N SER A 389 3.94 -40.67 -11.35
CA SER A 389 3.89 -40.90 -9.91
C SER A 389 3.37 -39.68 -9.13
N CYS A 390 3.47 -38.48 -9.70
CA CYS A 390 3.04 -37.24 -9.07
C CYS A 390 1.55 -36.98 -9.38
N GLN A 391 0.79 -36.72 -8.31
CA GLN A 391 -0.64 -36.45 -8.41
C GLN A 391 -0.94 -34.99 -8.71
N THR A 392 0.05 -34.11 -8.51
CA THR A 392 -0.04 -32.65 -8.63
C THR A 392 1.15 -32.10 -9.44
N THR A 393 1.15 -30.80 -9.69
CA THR A 393 2.20 -30.05 -10.41
C THR A 393 3.37 -29.65 -9.49
N ASP A 394 3.93 -30.64 -8.79
CA ASP A 394 5.16 -30.47 -8.00
C ASP A 394 6.36 -30.28 -8.93
N MET A 395 7.13 -29.21 -8.72
CA MET A 395 8.28 -28.86 -9.57
C MET A 395 9.41 -29.90 -9.56
N SER A 396 9.48 -30.74 -8.53
CA SER A 396 10.42 -31.87 -8.50
C SER A 396 10.05 -33.00 -9.48
N CYS A 397 8.82 -32.98 -9.99
CA CYS A 397 8.29 -33.96 -10.94
C CYS A 397 8.20 -33.44 -12.38
N ALA A 398 8.51 -32.17 -12.63
CA ALA A 398 8.47 -31.60 -13.98
C ALA A 398 9.47 -32.32 -14.88
N LYS A 399 9.04 -32.71 -16.09
CA LYS A 399 9.91 -33.33 -17.09
C LYS A 399 10.75 -32.28 -17.79
N ASP A 400 11.97 -32.66 -18.19
CA ASP A 400 12.84 -31.82 -19.00
C ASP A 400 12.19 -31.46 -20.35
N GLY A 401 12.44 -30.25 -20.86
CA GLY A 401 11.90 -29.77 -22.14
C GLY A 401 10.40 -29.41 -22.10
N THR A 402 9.83 -29.26 -20.90
CA THR A 402 8.48 -28.71 -20.69
C THR A 402 8.58 -27.21 -20.43
N ILE A 403 7.48 -26.48 -20.67
CA ILE A 403 7.45 -25.01 -20.56
C ILE A 403 7.99 -24.54 -19.20
N ILE A 404 7.51 -25.15 -18.12
CA ILE A 404 7.91 -24.74 -16.77
C ILE A 404 9.34 -25.19 -16.41
N ALA A 405 9.80 -26.34 -16.92
CA ALA A 405 11.16 -26.80 -16.69
C ALA A 405 12.17 -25.90 -17.43
N ASP A 406 11.86 -25.50 -18.65
CA ASP A 406 12.70 -24.61 -19.45
C ASP A 406 12.73 -23.19 -18.84
N HIS A 407 11.60 -22.69 -18.31
CA HIS A 407 11.55 -21.43 -17.57
C HIS A 407 12.40 -21.48 -16.30
N LYS A 408 12.32 -22.57 -15.52
CA LYS A 408 13.15 -22.80 -14.35
C LYS A 408 14.64 -22.79 -14.71
N GLU A 409 15.03 -23.58 -15.71
CA GLU A 409 16.43 -23.72 -16.10
C GLU A 409 16.98 -22.38 -16.61
N ARG A 410 16.22 -21.66 -17.44
CA ARG A 410 16.68 -20.41 -18.03
C ARG A 410 16.77 -19.27 -17.03
N PHE A 411 15.82 -19.16 -16.09
CA PHE A 411 15.66 -17.95 -15.27
C PHE A 411 15.81 -18.14 -13.76
N TRP A 412 15.94 -19.38 -13.29
CA TRP A 412 16.07 -19.68 -11.86
C TRP A 412 17.31 -20.51 -11.50
N SER A 413 18.03 -21.07 -12.49
CA SER A 413 19.21 -21.92 -12.25
C SER A 413 20.37 -21.21 -11.54
N HIS A 414 20.44 -19.88 -11.61
CA HIS A 414 21.43 -19.08 -10.87
C HIS A 414 21.10 -18.89 -9.39
N TYR A 415 19.86 -19.19 -8.98
CA TYR A 415 19.50 -19.24 -7.56
C TYR A 415 19.76 -20.63 -6.97
N ASP A 416 20.09 -20.67 -5.68
CA ASP A 416 20.11 -21.92 -4.93
C ASP A 416 18.72 -22.58 -4.96
N GLU A 417 18.68 -23.90 -5.19
CA GLU A 417 17.43 -24.67 -5.36
C GLU A 417 16.46 -24.51 -4.17
N THR A 418 16.95 -24.20 -2.97
CA THR A 418 16.10 -23.95 -1.80
C THR A 418 15.29 -22.66 -1.90
N TRP A 419 15.51 -21.84 -2.94
CA TRP A 419 14.72 -20.66 -3.28
C TRP A 419 13.73 -20.91 -4.42
N HIS A 420 13.77 -22.05 -5.10
CA HIS A 420 12.86 -22.36 -6.22
C HIS A 420 11.42 -22.58 -5.76
N ASP A 421 11.23 -22.97 -4.49
CA ASP A 421 9.93 -22.99 -3.82
C ASP A 421 10.05 -22.38 -2.41
N ASN A 422 9.37 -21.26 -2.24
CA ASN A 422 9.35 -20.44 -1.04
C ASN A 422 8.00 -20.47 -0.32
N SER A 423 7.09 -21.38 -0.71
CA SER A 423 5.73 -21.48 -0.15
C SER A 423 5.72 -21.69 1.37
N ASP A 424 6.76 -22.34 1.91
CA ASP A 424 6.94 -22.58 3.36
C ASP A 424 7.73 -21.48 4.09
N LYS A 425 8.27 -20.50 3.37
CA LYS A 425 9.09 -19.44 3.96
C LYS A 425 8.21 -18.34 4.55
N SER A 426 8.70 -17.71 5.62
CA SER A 426 7.98 -16.59 6.24
C SER A 426 7.98 -15.35 5.35
N ARG A 427 6.96 -14.50 5.48
CA ARG A 427 6.85 -13.24 4.71
C ARG A 427 8.14 -12.38 4.73
N PRO A 428 8.84 -12.18 5.86
CA PRO A 428 10.11 -11.45 5.86
C PRO A 428 11.23 -12.11 5.05
N GLN A 429 11.23 -13.44 4.90
CA GLN A 429 12.20 -14.16 4.07
C GLN A 429 11.91 -13.96 2.58
N LEU A 430 10.63 -14.03 2.16
CA LEU A 430 10.24 -13.73 0.78
C LEU A 430 10.55 -12.26 0.44
N GLU A 431 10.16 -11.33 1.31
CA GLU A 431 10.47 -9.90 1.15
C GLU A 431 11.99 -9.68 1.07
N GLY A 432 12.77 -10.40 1.88
CA GLY A 432 14.23 -10.35 1.85
C GLY A 432 14.82 -10.85 0.52
N PHE A 433 14.32 -11.98 0.01
CA PHE A 433 14.74 -12.52 -1.29
C PHE A 433 14.38 -11.56 -2.42
N TYR A 434 13.12 -11.14 -2.51
CA TYR A 434 12.67 -10.15 -3.50
C TYR A 434 13.50 -8.87 -3.47
N ASN A 435 13.76 -8.30 -2.29
CA ASN A 435 14.52 -7.05 -2.16
C ASN A 435 15.98 -7.17 -2.63
N ASN A 436 16.56 -8.36 -2.62
CA ASN A 436 17.89 -8.63 -3.17
C ASN A 436 17.88 -8.93 -4.68
N HIS A 437 16.69 -9.15 -5.26
CA HIS A 437 16.46 -9.57 -6.65
C HIS A 437 15.38 -8.71 -7.34
N VAL A 438 15.29 -7.42 -6.99
CA VAL A 438 14.21 -6.52 -7.46
C VAL A 438 14.21 -6.28 -8.97
N THR A 439 15.32 -6.53 -9.65
CA THR A 439 15.44 -6.47 -11.12
C THR A 439 14.93 -7.73 -11.81
N ASP A 440 14.68 -8.78 -11.04
CA ASP A 440 14.43 -10.13 -11.55
C ASP A 440 12.94 -10.48 -11.51
N PHE A 441 12.16 -9.71 -10.74
CA PHE A 441 10.73 -9.88 -10.53
C PHE A 441 10.01 -8.51 -10.59
N PHE A 442 8.76 -8.48 -11.05
CA PHE A 442 7.89 -7.28 -11.02
C PHE A 442 7.25 -7.07 -9.66
N VAL A 443 6.87 -8.16 -8.99
CA VAL A 443 6.20 -8.12 -7.68
C VAL A 443 6.74 -9.20 -6.73
N PRO A 444 6.67 -8.99 -5.41
CA PRO A 444 7.14 -9.98 -4.43
C PRO A 444 6.49 -11.36 -4.58
N TYR A 445 5.23 -11.43 -5.04
CA TYR A 445 4.49 -12.70 -5.16
C TYR A 445 5.13 -13.68 -6.16
N GLN A 446 5.83 -13.20 -7.21
CA GLN A 446 6.59 -14.06 -8.13
C GLN A 446 7.70 -14.84 -7.43
N THR A 447 8.20 -14.33 -6.31
CA THR A 447 9.22 -15.01 -5.54
C THR A 447 8.66 -16.17 -4.72
N THR A 448 7.36 -16.45 -4.74
CA THR A 448 6.80 -17.58 -4.01
C THR A 448 7.31 -18.90 -4.58
N ASN A 449 7.35 -19.07 -5.90
CA ASN A 449 7.93 -20.23 -6.57
C ASN A 449 8.03 -19.96 -8.09
N VAL A 450 8.68 -20.86 -8.82
CA VAL A 450 8.84 -20.78 -10.29
C VAL A 450 7.49 -20.66 -11.03
N LYS A 451 6.43 -21.31 -10.51
CA LYS A 451 5.10 -21.33 -11.14
C LYS A 451 4.46 -19.95 -11.11
N GLU A 452 4.52 -19.26 -9.97
CA GLU A 452 4.01 -17.88 -9.83
C GLU A 452 4.78 -16.89 -10.71
N ASP A 453 6.10 -17.07 -10.82
CA ASP A 453 6.92 -16.23 -11.68
C ASP A 453 6.54 -16.37 -13.16
N TYR A 454 6.37 -17.60 -13.65
CA TYR A 454 5.90 -17.84 -15.01
C TYR A 454 4.52 -17.21 -15.24
N ALA A 455 3.55 -17.47 -14.34
CA ALA A 455 2.18 -16.99 -14.50
C ALA A 455 2.08 -15.46 -14.52
N ILE A 456 2.88 -14.76 -13.71
CA ILE A 456 2.95 -13.29 -13.76
C ILE A 456 3.67 -12.80 -15.00
N THR A 457 4.77 -13.44 -15.41
CA THR A 457 5.45 -13.08 -16.67
C THR A 457 4.52 -13.24 -17.87
N PHE A 458 3.76 -14.34 -17.93
CA PHE A 458 2.74 -14.56 -18.95
C PHE A 458 1.64 -13.48 -18.89
N MET A 459 1.13 -13.17 -17.69
CA MET A 459 0.17 -12.08 -17.51
C MET A 459 0.71 -10.74 -18.01
N LYS A 460 1.97 -10.40 -17.70
CA LYS A 460 2.63 -9.18 -18.19
C LYS A 460 2.77 -9.19 -19.72
N PHE A 461 3.17 -10.32 -20.31
CA PHE A 461 3.26 -10.49 -21.75
C PHE A 461 1.92 -10.22 -22.46
N ILE A 462 0.80 -10.71 -21.92
CA ILE A 462 -0.53 -10.45 -22.49
C ILE A 462 -0.98 -8.99 -22.26
N THR A 463 -0.79 -8.47 -21.05
CA THR A 463 -1.44 -7.22 -20.60
C THR A 463 -0.62 -5.94 -20.83
N GLU A 464 0.62 -6.07 -21.28
CA GLU A 464 1.53 -4.95 -21.54
C GLU A 464 2.14 -5.03 -22.94
N LYS A 465 2.71 -3.91 -23.40
CA LYS A 465 3.57 -3.90 -24.58
C LYS A 465 4.92 -4.51 -24.21
N ILE A 466 5.65 -4.98 -25.21
CA ILE A 466 7.01 -5.47 -25.01
C ILE A 466 7.86 -4.41 -24.27
N PRO A 467 8.54 -4.77 -23.16
CA PRO A 467 9.36 -3.81 -22.43
C PRO A 467 10.58 -3.41 -23.28
N SER A 468 10.93 -2.12 -23.26
CA SER A 468 12.02 -1.57 -24.06
C SER A 468 13.41 -1.74 -23.44
N ASN A 469 13.49 -2.17 -22.18
CA ASN A 469 14.72 -2.28 -21.42
C ASN A 469 15.18 -3.74 -21.28
N SER A 470 16.11 -4.20 -22.11
CA SER A 470 16.66 -5.57 -22.01
C SER A 470 17.71 -5.76 -20.90
N SER A 471 17.95 -4.76 -20.04
CA SER A 471 18.98 -4.86 -18.98
C SER A 471 18.48 -5.48 -17.66
N GLN A 472 17.17 -5.70 -17.51
CA GLN A 472 16.58 -6.25 -16.28
C GLN A 472 16.01 -7.63 -16.56
N LEU A 473 16.32 -8.62 -15.72
CA LEU A 473 15.90 -10.00 -15.94
C LEU A 473 14.37 -10.14 -16.00
N ARG A 474 13.61 -9.35 -15.22
CA ARG A 474 12.14 -9.34 -15.32
C ARG A 474 11.61 -8.93 -16.71
N ASP A 475 12.29 -7.99 -17.37
CA ASP A 475 11.92 -7.51 -18.70
C ASP A 475 12.34 -8.54 -19.76
N VAL A 476 13.52 -9.15 -19.60
CA VAL A 476 13.98 -10.25 -20.45
C VAL A 476 13.02 -11.43 -20.43
N LYS A 477 12.49 -11.81 -19.26
CA LYS A 477 11.48 -12.88 -19.13
C LYS A 477 10.23 -12.61 -19.97
N VAL A 478 9.77 -11.36 -20.05
CA VAL A 478 8.62 -10.98 -20.89
C VAL A 478 9.03 -10.99 -22.37
N GLN A 479 10.22 -10.46 -22.70
CA GLN A 479 10.75 -10.48 -24.05
C GLN A 479 10.93 -11.90 -24.61
N SER A 480 11.36 -12.86 -23.79
CA SER A 480 11.55 -14.24 -24.22
C SER A 480 10.25 -14.93 -24.64
N MET A 481 9.09 -14.45 -24.17
CA MET A 481 7.79 -14.97 -24.63
C MET A 481 7.54 -14.67 -26.12
N TYR A 482 8.23 -13.67 -26.70
CA TYR A 482 8.17 -13.35 -28.13
C TYR A 482 9.07 -14.25 -28.99
N GLU A 483 9.89 -15.12 -28.37
CA GLU A 483 10.68 -16.11 -29.12
C GLU A 483 9.85 -17.30 -29.60
N ASP A 484 8.64 -17.48 -29.04
CA ASP A 484 7.70 -18.53 -29.42
C ASP A 484 6.56 -17.96 -30.29
N ALA A 485 6.59 -18.28 -31.58
CA ALA A 485 5.57 -17.88 -32.55
C ALA A 485 4.15 -18.29 -32.15
N ALA A 486 3.96 -19.47 -31.55
CA ALA A 486 2.64 -19.93 -31.10
C ALA A 486 2.13 -19.10 -29.91
N LEU A 487 3.03 -18.69 -29.03
CA LEU A 487 2.70 -17.84 -27.89
C LEU A 487 2.34 -16.40 -28.33
N VAL A 488 3.03 -15.87 -29.34
CA VAL A 488 2.70 -14.58 -29.95
C VAL A 488 1.33 -14.62 -30.65
N ALA A 489 1.01 -15.70 -31.38
CA ALA A 489 -0.33 -15.89 -31.94
C ALA A 489 -1.40 -15.96 -30.85
N MET A 490 -1.14 -16.71 -29.77
CA MET A 490 -2.06 -16.82 -28.64
C MET A 490 -2.33 -15.47 -27.97
N ARG A 491 -1.32 -14.61 -27.84
CA ARG A 491 -1.50 -13.24 -27.34
C ARG A 491 -2.50 -12.45 -28.18
N VAL A 492 -2.38 -12.55 -29.52
CA VAL A 492 -3.31 -11.89 -30.44
C VAL A 492 -4.73 -12.41 -30.23
N ASP A 493 -4.91 -13.74 -30.19
CA ASP A 493 -6.22 -14.37 -30.02
C ASP A 493 -6.89 -14.01 -28.69
N ILE A 494 -6.13 -14.01 -27.58
CA ILE A 494 -6.64 -13.65 -26.26
C ILE A 494 -7.09 -12.18 -26.24
N LEU A 495 -6.24 -11.26 -26.70
CA LEU A 495 -6.57 -9.82 -26.69
C LEU A 495 -7.74 -9.50 -27.61
N LYS A 496 -7.78 -10.10 -28.80
CA LYS A 496 -8.90 -9.99 -29.73
C LYS A 496 -10.19 -10.49 -29.12
N SER A 497 -10.15 -11.62 -28.43
CA SER A 497 -11.33 -12.23 -27.79
C SER A 497 -11.85 -11.36 -26.64
N PHE A 498 -10.96 -10.76 -25.83
CA PHE A 498 -11.38 -9.77 -24.83
C PHE A 498 -12.07 -8.55 -25.46
N VAL A 499 -11.49 -7.99 -26.54
CA VAL A 499 -12.09 -6.87 -27.28
C VAL A 499 -13.48 -7.24 -27.81
N GLN A 500 -13.60 -8.42 -28.44
CA GLN A 500 -14.86 -8.88 -29.00
C GLN A 500 -15.91 -9.11 -27.91
N PHE A 501 -15.53 -9.72 -26.79
CA PHE A 501 -16.41 -9.94 -25.65
C PHE A 501 -16.95 -8.62 -25.07
N GLU A 502 -16.09 -7.61 -24.90
CA GLU A 502 -16.53 -6.29 -24.41
C GLU A 502 -17.43 -5.56 -25.41
N LYS A 503 -17.17 -5.68 -26.72
CA LYS A 503 -18.05 -5.15 -27.77
C LYS A 503 -19.44 -5.75 -27.71
N GLU A 504 -19.54 -7.08 -27.61
CA GLU A 504 -20.81 -7.80 -27.54
C GLU A 504 -21.61 -7.44 -26.28
N ARG A 505 -20.94 -7.08 -25.19
CA ARG A 505 -21.60 -6.60 -23.96
C ARG A 505 -22.04 -5.14 -24.01
N ALA A 506 -21.41 -4.34 -24.84
CA ALA A 506 -21.73 -2.92 -25.00
C ALA A 506 -22.93 -2.67 -25.93
N THR A 507 -23.27 -3.65 -26.77
CA THR A 507 -24.48 -3.67 -27.62
C THR A 507 -25.69 -4.24 -26.89
#